data_AF-A0A7S1Y3P6-F1
#
_entry.id   AF-A0A7S1Y3P6-F1
#
_cell.length_a   1.000
_cell.length_b   1.000
_cell.length_c   1.000
_cell.angle_alpha   90.00
_cell.angle_beta   90.00
_cell.angle_gamma   90.00
#
_symmetry.space_group_name_H-M   'P 1'
#
loop_
_entity.id
_entity.type
_entity.pdbx_description
1 polymer ?
#
loop_
_entity_poly.entity_id
_entity_poly.type
_entity_poly.pdbx_seq_one_letter_code
_entity_poly.pdbx_strand_id
1 'polypeptide(L)'
;HMLPLHKIRPTSGTNLAKNVSICGCQVFFFDVSGKFQDLWSSYYDDADAIIFCVGTARSSKGSSDEDDDNDEERNNEILDKVRQQVEDDVPFLIWRMTEDQDAEAPPLSDFLPHYSSNLMQVFVGSNWTGYGVKEALEWLVPMAKRMKTQRLQQQQLLAPPLPPKEV
;
A
#
# COMPACT_ATOMS: atom_id res chain seq x y z
N HIS A 1 19.00 14.04 3.47
CA HIS A 1 19.91 13.62 2.38
C HIS A 1 19.35 12.33 1.80
N MET A 2 18.89 12.31 0.54
CA MET A 2 18.38 11.06 -0.06
C MET A 2 19.55 10.13 -0.37
N LEU A 3 19.36 8.83 -0.13
CA LEU A 3 20.28 7.80 -0.62
C LEU A 3 20.25 7.84 -2.16
N PRO A 4 21.41 7.86 -2.84
CA PRO A 4 21.43 7.70 -4.29
C PRO A 4 20.72 6.40 -4.69
N LEU A 5 19.88 6.45 -5.73
CA LEU A 5 19.04 5.31 -6.14
C LEU A 5 19.86 4.04 -6.42
N HIS A 6 21.07 4.20 -7.00
CA HIS A 6 22.00 3.09 -7.26
C HIS A 6 22.54 2.39 -5.99
N LYS A 7 22.29 2.96 -4.80
CA LYS A 7 22.67 2.37 -3.51
C LYS A 7 21.51 1.65 -2.82
N ILE A 8 20.30 1.71 -3.37
CA ILE A 8 19.15 0.94 -2.86
C ILE A 8 19.41 -0.53 -3.17
N ARG A 9 19.39 -1.37 -2.13
CA ARG A 9 19.59 -2.82 -2.20
C ARG A 9 18.30 -3.54 -1.79
N PRO A 10 18.11 -4.81 -2.18
CA PRO A 10 16.97 -5.59 -1.71
C PRO A 10 16.84 -5.56 -0.17
N THR A 11 15.66 -5.21 0.32
CA THR A 11 15.36 -5.15 1.75
C THR A 11 15.41 -6.55 2.34
N SER A 12 16.25 -6.78 3.35
CA SER A 12 16.41 -8.08 4.03
C SER A 12 15.50 -8.24 5.26
N GLY A 13 14.65 -7.25 5.55
CA GLY A 13 13.74 -7.22 6.69
C GLY A 13 12.70 -6.12 6.49
N THR A 14 12.76 -5.09 7.33
CA THR A 14 11.84 -3.93 7.25
C THR A 14 12.63 -2.62 7.37
N ASN A 15 12.35 -1.67 6.50
CA ASN A 15 12.80 -0.29 6.64
C ASN A 15 11.67 0.57 7.21
N LEU A 16 12.02 1.62 7.96
CA LEU A 16 11.04 2.51 8.58
C LEU A 16 11.38 3.97 8.30
N ALA A 17 10.54 4.62 7.48
CA ALA A 17 10.57 6.08 7.35
C ALA A 17 9.64 6.69 8.39
N LYS A 18 10.19 7.51 9.28
CA LYS A 18 9.44 8.16 10.38
C LYS A 18 9.24 9.64 10.10
N ASN A 19 8.18 10.20 10.68
CA ASN A 19 7.92 11.63 10.72
C ASN A 19 7.83 12.30 9.34
N VAL A 20 7.29 11.59 8.34
CA VAL A 20 7.03 12.17 7.02
C VAL A 20 5.74 12.98 7.10
N SER A 21 5.80 14.29 6.86
CA SER A 21 4.63 15.17 6.95
C SER A 21 3.89 15.22 5.61
N ILE A 22 2.68 14.67 5.56
CA ILE A 22 1.82 14.63 4.37
C ILE A 22 0.41 15.05 4.77
N CYS A 23 -0.20 16.01 4.06
CA CYS A 23 -1.57 16.49 4.31
C CYS A 23 -1.86 16.82 5.80
N GLY A 24 -0.88 17.41 6.50
CA GLY A 24 -0.98 17.74 7.92
C GLY A 24 -0.97 16.54 8.87
N CYS A 25 -0.59 15.35 8.38
CA CYS A 25 -0.44 14.12 9.16
C CYS A 25 1.04 13.75 9.27
N GLN A 26 1.43 13.21 10.42
CA GLN A 26 2.71 12.52 10.57
C GLN A 26 2.53 11.06 10.14
N VAL A 27 3.22 10.67 9.07
CA VAL A 27 3.11 9.34 8.46
C VAL A 27 4.38 8.55 8.77
N PHE A 28 4.15 7.27 9.09
CA PHE A 28 5.19 6.26 9.27
C PHE A 28 5.04 5.23 8.15
N PHE A 29 6.09 5.00 7.36
CA PHE A 29 6.08 3.97 6.32
C PHE A 29 6.90 2.77 6.77
N PHE A 30 6.27 1.60 6.76
CA PHE A 30 6.92 0.32 6.96
C PHE A 30 7.13 -0.33 5.58
N ASP A 31 8.35 -0.26 5.06
CA ASP A 31 8.75 -0.95 3.83
C ASP A 31 9.20 -2.36 4.19
N VAL A 32 8.35 -3.34 3.90
CA VAL A 32 8.56 -4.76 4.22
C VAL A 32 9.12 -5.51 3.02
N SER A 33 10.06 -6.42 3.27
CA SER A 33 10.66 -7.21 2.20
C SER A 33 9.64 -8.07 1.45
N GLY A 34 9.69 -8.04 0.12
CA GLY A 34 8.97 -8.96 -0.76
C GLY A 34 9.40 -10.43 -0.63
N LYS A 35 10.54 -10.72 0.01
CA LYS A 35 11.06 -12.07 0.23
C LYS A 35 10.36 -12.80 1.38
N PHE A 36 9.82 -12.06 2.36
CA PHE A 36 9.27 -12.63 3.60
C PHE A 36 7.77 -12.36 3.70
N GLN A 37 7.01 -12.80 2.68
CA GLN A 37 5.57 -12.55 2.55
C GLN A 37 4.75 -13.11 3.72
N ASP A 38 5.17 -14.25 4.28
CA ASP A 38 4.52 -14.88 5.44
C ASP A 38 4.54 -14.00 6.70
N LEU A 39 5.42 -12.98 6.75
CA LEU A 39 5.50 -12.03 7.86
C LEU A 39 4.67 -10.76 7.64
N TRP A 40 4.06 -10.57 6.46
CA TRP A 40 3.34 -9.33 6.18
C TRP A 40 2.10 -9.15 7.05
N SER A 41 1.41 -10.24 7.38
CA SER A 41 0.19 -10.21 8.21
C SER A 41 0.42 -9.64 9.61
N SER A 42 1.65 -9.71 10.15
CA SER A 42 1.97 -9.09 11.45
C SER A 42 1.92 -7.57 11.44
N TYR A 43 1.77 -6.94 10.26
CA TYR A 43 1.70 -5.49 10.13
C TYR A 43 0.28 -4.96 9.87
N TYR A 44 -0.68 -5.83 9.51
CA TYR A 44 -1.98 -5.36 9.02
C TYR A 44 -2.84 -4.73 10.13
N ASP A 45 -2.85 -5.32 11.33
CA ASP A 45 -3.64 -4.83 12.46
C ASP A 45 -3.26 -3.39 12.88
N ASP A 46 -1.98 -3.05 12.77
CA ASP A 46 -1.45 -1.73 13.11
C ASP A 46 -1.46 -0.74 11.93
N ALA A 47 -1.81 -1.19 10.73
CA ALA A 47 -1.81 -0.36 9.54
C ALA A 47 -3.06 0.55 9.49
N ASP A 48 -2.84 1.83 9.18
CA ASP A 48 -3.92 2.77 8.86
C ASP A 48 -4.26 2.80 7.36
N ALA A 49 -3.38 2.25 6.52
CA ALA A 49 -3.52 2.11 5.07
C ALA A 49 -2.45 1.16 4.53
N ILE A 50 -2.71 0.56 3.36
CA ILE A 50 -1.79 -0.31 2.63
C ILE A 50 -1.40 0.34 1.29
N ILE A 51 -0.12 0.22 0.92
CA ILE A 51 0.38 0.49 -0.43
C ILE A 51 0.96 -0.82 -0.94
N PHE A 52 0.31 -1.42 -1.95
CA PHE A 52 0.81 -2.61 -2.62
C PHE A 52 1.45 -2.21 -3.95
N CYS A 53 2.77 -2.37 -4.05
CA CYS A 53 3.51 -2.05 -5.26
C CYS A 53 3.49 -3.24 -6.23
N VAL A 54 2.83 -3.07 -7.37
CA VAL A 54 2.88 -4.04 -8.48
C VAL A 54 4.09 -3.70 -9.33
N GLY A 55 5.05 -4.62 -9.37
CA GLY A 55 6.17 -4.53 -10.30
C GLY A 55 5.66 -4.75 -11.71
N THR A 56 6.09 -3.91 -12.66
CA THR A 56 6.08 -4.32 -14.06
C THR A 56 7.11 -5.44 -14.17
N ALA A 57 6.78 -6.55 -14.85
CA ALA A 57 7.80 -7.47 -15.31
C ALA A 57 8.91 -6.60 -15.91
N ARG A 58 10.13 -6.70 -15.39
CA ARG A 58 11.24 -6.09 -16.11
C ARG A 58 11.21 -6.87 -17.40
N SER A 59 10.86 -6.24 -18.52
CA SER A 59 11.23 -6.74 -19.83
C SER A 59 12.75 -6.80 -19.80
N SER A 60 13.28 -7.88 -19.24
CA SER A 60 14.63 -8.28 -19.42
C SER A 60 14.70 -8.35 -20.93
N LYS A 61 15.53 -7.50 -21.54
CA LYS A 61 15.70 -7.51 -23.00
C LYS A 61 16.14 -8.93 -23.37
N GLY A 62 15.20 -9.83 -23.65
CA GLY A 62 15.41 -11.27 -23.70
C GLY A 62 14.39 -12.21 -23.03
N SER A 63 13.41 -11.76 -22.22
CA SER A 63 12.31 -12.65 -21.75
C SER A 63 11.27 -12.83 -22.85
N SER A 64 10.85 -14.07 -23.06
CA SER A 64 9.72 -14.43 -23.92
C SER A 64 8.42 -13.89 -23.32
N ASP A 65 7.43 -13.57 -24.16
CA ASP A 65 6.10 -13.09 -23.72
C ASP A 65 5.46 -14.02 -22.66
N GLU A 66 5.73 -15.34 -22.72
CA GLU A 66 5.27 -16.32 -21.73
C GLU A 66 5.84 -16.11 -20.31
N ASP A 67 7.05 -15.56 -20.16
CA ASP A 67 7.64 -15.32 -18.83
C ASP A 67 7.03 -14.09 -18.15
N ASP A 68 6.64 -13.09 -18.94
CA ASP A 68 6.04 -11.84 -18.44
C ASP A 68 4.58 -12.09 -17.97
N ASP A 69 3.81 -12.93 -18.67
CA ASP A 69 2.45 -13.32 -18.27
C ASP A 69 2.42 -14.06 -16.91
N ASN A 70 3.41 -14.92 -16.66
CA ASN A 70 3.55 -15.66 -15.40
C ASN A 70 3.84 -14.73 -14.21
N ASP A 71 4.59 -13.64 -14.43
CA ASP A 71 4.90 -12.66 -13.39
C ASP A 71 3.69 -11.80 -13.03
N GLU A 72 2.86 -11.44 -14.01
CA GLU A 72 1.60 -10.71 -13.77
C GLU A 72 0.58 -11.57 -13.00
N GLU A 73 0.36 -12.82 -13.43
CA GLU A 73 -0.54 -13.75 -12.74
C GLU A 73 -0.10 -13.95 -11.28
N ARG A 74 1.20 -14.18 -11.05
CA ARG A 74 1.75 -14.32 -9.71
C ARG A 74 1.57 -13.05 -8.86
N ASN A 75 1.78 -11.86 -9.44
CA ASN A 75 1.57 -10.60 -8.72
C ASN A 75 0.10 -10.44 -8.31
N ASN A 76 -0.83 -10.80 -9.20
CA ASN A 76 -2.27 -10.75 -8.91
C ASN A 76 -2.66 -11.76 -7.82
N GLU A 77 -2.12 -12.98 -7.84
CA GLU A 77 -2.35 -13.96 -6.76
C GLU A 77 -1.87 -13.45 -5.39
N ILE A 78 -0.69 -12.81 -5.35
CA ILE A 78 -0.14 -12.24 -4.11
C ILE A 78 -1.01 -11.06 -3.65
N LEU A 79 -1.38 -10.19 -4.58
CA LEU A 79 -2.27 -9.05 -4.31
C LEU A 79 -3.61 -9.51 -3.73
N ASP A 80 -4.25 -10.52 -4.34
CA ASP A 80 -5.49 -11.11 -3.84
C ASP A 80 -5.32 -11.67 -2.42
N LYS A 81 -4.24 -12.41 -2.16
CA LYS A 81 -3.92 -12.95 -0.82
C LYS A 81 -3.71 -11.85 0.22
N VAL A 82 -3.03 -10.77 -0.15
CA VAL A 82 -2.86 -9.62 0.76
C VAL A 82 -4.20 -8.96 1.02
N ARG A 83 -4.99 -8.72 -0.04
CA ARG A 83 -6.28 -8.06 0.09
C ARG A 83 -7.22 -8.85 1.00
N GLN A 84 -7.28 -10.17 0.88
CA GLN A 84 -8.13 -11.04 1.72
C GLN A 84 -7.80 -10.98 3.22
N GLN A 85 -6.57 -10.58 3.58
CA GLN A 85 -6.11 -10.52 4.98
C GLN A 85 -6.22 -9.13 5.60
N VAL A 86 -6.47 -8.10 4.80
CA VAL A 86 -6.59 -6.71 5.26
C VAL A 86 -8.07 -6.38 5.49
N GLU A 87 -8.39 -5.68 6.58
CA GLU A 87 -9.77 -5.29 6.88
C GLU A 87 -10.38 -4.40 5.78
N ASP A 88 -11.70 -4.47 5.59
CA ASP A 88 -12.40 -3.74 4.52
C ASP A 88 -12.44 -2.22 4.70
N ASP A 89 -12.23 -1.74 5.92
CA ASP A 89 -12.21 -0.33 6.27
C ASP A 89 -10.80 0.28 6.24
N VAL A 90 -9.77 -0.51 5.93
CA VAL A 90 -8.40 -0.06 5.72
C VAL A 90 -8.21 0.35 4.26
N PRO A 91 -7.88 1.62 3.97
CA PRO A 91 -7.60 2.07 2.62
C PRO A 91 -6.46 1.30 1.94
N PHE A 92 -6.65 0.95 0.68
CA PHE A 92 -5.75 0.07 -0.06
C PHE A 92 -5.37 0.70 -1.40
N LEU A 93 -4.13 1.15 -1.51
CA LEU A 93 -3.58 1.71 -2.74
C LEU A 93 -2.81 0.63 -3.50
N ILE A 94 -3.12 0.45 -4.78
CA ILE A 94 -2.32 -0.35 -5.71
C ILE A 94 -1.42 0.60 -6.49
N TRP A 95 -0.11 0.45 -6.36
CA TRP A 95 0.87 1.28 -7.04
C TRP A 95 1.47 0.52 -8.22
N ARG A 96 1.12 0.93 -9.45
CA ARG A 96 1.68 0.38 -10.69
C ARG A 96 2.84 1.25 -11.15
N MET A 97 4.03 0.67 -11.26
CA MET A 97 5.18 1.41 -11.79
C MET A 97 5.01 1.65 -13.30
N THR A 98 5.41 2.84 -13.77
CA THR A 98 5.49 3.19 -15.19
C THR A 98 6.68 4.12 -15.44
N GLU A 99 7.26 4.04 -16.63
CA GLU A 99 8.21 5.04 -17.16
C GLU A 99 7.51 6.11 -18.00
N ASP A 100 6.30 5.82 -18.48
CA ASP A 100 5.46 6.75 -19.23
C ASP A 100 4.67 7.65 -18.27
N GLN A 101 4.93 8.96 -18.34
CA GLN A 101 4.24 9.95 -17.51
C GLN A 101 2.82 10.23 -17.99
N ASP A 102 2.49 9.91 -19.24
CA ASP A 102 1.14 10.09 -19.78
C ASP A 102 0.28 8.82 -19.62
N ALA A 103 0.82 7.77 -18.98
CA ALA A 103 0.07 6.55 -18.71
C ALA A 103 -1.13 6.81 -17.80
N GLU A 104 -2.29 6.28 -18.19
CA GLU A 104 -3.48 6.26 -17.34
C GLU A 104 -3.45 5.08 -16.38
N ALA A 105 -4.04 5.25 -15.19
CA ALA A 105 -4.19 4.16 -14.23
C ALA A 105 -5.21 3.14 -14.77
N PRO A 106 -4.86 1.84 -14.87
CA PRO A 106 -5.83 0.82 -15.20
C PRO A 106 -6.95 0.75 -14.15
N PRO A 107 -8.15 0.30 -14.53
CA PRO A 107 -9.23 0.13 -13.58
C PRO A 107 -8.89 -0.90 -12.51
N LEU A 108 -9.46 -0.74 -11.31
CA LEU A 108 -9.27 -1.67 -10.19
C LEU A 108 -9.60 -3.13 -10.56
N SER A 109 -10.58 -3.33 -11.45
CA SER A 109 -11.03 -4.65 -11.90
C SER A 109 -9.95 -5.47 -12.59
N ASP A 110 -8.92 -4.83 -13.14
CA ASP A 110 -7.81 -5.52 -13.81
C ASP A 110 -6.88 -6.21 -12.81
N PHE A 111 -6.92 -5.77 -11.54
CA PHE A 111 -6.09 -6.30 -10.46
C PHE A 111 -6.91 -7.12 -9.45
N LEU A 112 -8.12 -6.65 -9.15
CA LEU A 112 -8.98 -7.17 -8.09
C LEU A 112 -10.44 -7.19 -8.59
N PRO A 113 -10.78 -8.10 -9.52
CA PRO A 113 -12.07 -8.11 -10.22
C PRO A 113 -13.30 -8.31 -9.32
N HIS A 114 -13.08 -8.84 -8.11
CA HIS A 114 -14.14 -9.11 -7.13
C HIS A 114 -14.30 -7.99 -6.10
N TYR A 115 -13.52 -6.92 -6.20
CA TYR A 115 -13.55 -5.82 -5.24
C TYR A 115 -14.07 -4.54 -5.86
N SER A 116 -15.01 -3.91 -5.18
CA SER A 116 -15.53 -2.59 -5.53
C SER A 116 -15.68 -1.76 -4.25
N SER A 117 -14.62 -1.04 -3.88
CA SER A 117 -14.62 -0.18 -2.70
C SER A 117 -14.04 1.18 -3.05
N ASN A 118 -14.64 2.25 -2.55
CA ASN A 118 -14.11 3.60 -2.66
C ASN A 118 -12.88 3.84 -1.79
N LEU A 119 -12.51 2.86 -0.95
CA LEU A 119 -11.27 2.86 -0.18
C LEU A 119 -10.10 2.23 -0.95
N MET A 120 -10.34 1.79 -2.18
CA MET A 120 -9.37 1.12 -3.04
C MET A 120 -9.15 1.92 -4.32
N GLN A 121 -7.91 2.10 -4.73
CA GLN A 121 -7.58 2.83 -5.96
C GLN A 121 -6.23 2.39 -6.51
N VAL A 122 -6.15 2.34 -7.85
CA VAL A 122 -4.91 2.15 -8.59
C VAL A 122 -4.32 3.52 -8.92
N PHE A 123 -3.03 3.68 -8.64
CA PHE A 123 -2.23 4.81 -9.11
C PHE A 123 -1.07 4.30 -9.95
N VAL A 124 -0.70 5.08 -10.95
CA VAL A 124 0.50 4.86 -11.76
C VAL A 124 1.54 5.92 -11.43
N GLY A 125 2.82 5.53 -11.46
CA GLY A 125 3.89 6.49 -11.29
C GLY A 125 5.28 5.90 -11.40
N SER A 126 6.29 6.75 -11.22
CA SER A 126 7.68 6.37 -11.37
C SER A 126 8.41 6.43 -10.03
N ASN A 127 8.99 5.29 -9.63
CA ASN A 127 9.85 5.22 -8.46
C ASN A 127 11.20 5.95 -8.65
N TRP A 128 11.55 6.26 -9.91
CA TRP A 128 12.81 6.91 -10.26
C TRP A 128 12.69 8.44 -10.24
N THR A 129 11.60 8.97 -10.82
CA THR A 129 11.37 10.42 -10.90
C THR A 129 10.50 10.95 -9.77
N GLY A 130 9.74 10.09 -9.10
CA GLY A 130 8.72 10.46 -8.11
C GLY A 130 7.40 10.91 -8.72
N TYR A 131 7.23 10.80 -10.05
CA TYR A 131 5.96 11.05 -10.72
C TYR A 131 4.84 10.19 -10.13
N GLY A 132 3.64 10.76 -9.97
CA GLY A 132 2.46 10.10 -9.39
C GLY A 132 2.46 9.99 -7.85
N VAL A 133 3.63 10.05 -7.19
CA VAL A 133 3.75 9.75 -5.74
C VAL A 133 2.96 10.75 -4.90
N LYS A 134 3.02 12.04 -5.25
CA LYS A 134 2.30 13.08 -4.51
C LYS A 134 0.79 12.86 -4.57
N GLU A 135 0.26 12.63 -5.76
CA GLU A 135 -1.19 12.44 -5.97
C GLU A 135 -1.71 11.21 -5.23
N ALA A 136 -1.00 10.08 -5.36
CA ALA A 136 -1.31 8.85 -4.64
C ALA A 136 -1.39 9.06 -3.12
N LEU A 137 -0.42 9.78 -2.54
CA LEU A 137 -0.38 10.05 -1.11
C LEU A 137 -1.42 11.10 -0.67
N GLU A 138 -1.73 12.08 -1.51
CA GLU A 138 -2.79 13.07 -1.27
C GLU A 138 -4.20 12.43 -1.32
N TRP A 139 -4.37 11.32 -2.02
CA TRP A 139 -5.58 10.49 -1.92
C TRP A 139 -5.57 9.60 -0.67
N LEU A 140 -4.48 8.88 -0.42
CA LEU A 140 -4.42 7.85 0.61
C LEU A 140 -4.46 8.41 2.04
N VAL A 141 -3.65 9.43 2.33
CA VAL A 141 -3.42 9.89 3.72
C VAL A 141 -4.67 10.51 4.35
N PRO A 142 -5.41 11.42 3.68
CA PRO A 142 -6.64 11.97 4.26
C PRO A 142 -7.70 10.89 4.50
N MET A 143 -7.77 9.90 3.62
CA MET A 143 -8.72 8.81 3.75
C MET A 143 -8.35 7.87 4.90
N ALA A 144 -7.07 7.49 5.04
CA ALA A 144 -6.55 6.73 6.18
C ALA A 144 -6.87 7.43 7.51
N LYS A 145 -6.63 8.75 7.59
CA LYS A 145 -6.98 9.56 8.76
C LYS A 145 -8.47 9.50 9.09
N ARG A 146 -9.33 9.60 8.08
CA ARG A 146 -10.79 9.53 8.25
C ARG A 146 -11.19 8.16 8.80
N MET A 147 -10.73 7.07 8.19
CA MET A 147 -11.06 5.71 8.60
C MET A 147 -10.55 5.41 10.02
N LYS A 148 -9.29 5.77 10.33
CA LYS A 148 -8.74 5.68 11.68
C LYS A 148 -9.59 6.42 12.72
N THR A 149 -10.01 7.63 12.40
CA THR A 149 -10.84 8.45 13.31
C THR A 149 -12.19 7.77 13.56
N GLN A 150 -12.81 7.20 12.53
CA GLN A 150 -14.07 6.46 12.65
C GLN A 150 -13.91 5.20 13.51
N ARG A 151 -12.85 4.41 13.29
CA ARG A 151 -12.52 3.23 14.12
C ARG A 151 -12.40 3.59 15.60
N LEU A 152 -11.62 4.63 15.91
CA LEU A 152 -11.42 5.09 17.29
C LEU A 152 -12.72 5.59 17.94
N GLN A 153 -13.58 6.29 17.18
CA GLN A 153 -14.88 6.72 17.69
C GLN A 153 -15.80 5.54 17.97
N GLN A 154 -15.84 4.55 17.07
CA GLN A 154 -16.66 3.35 17.25
C GLN A 154 -16.20 2.52 18.46
N GLN A 155 -14.88 2.36 18.65
CA GLN A 155 -14.32 1.70 19.84
C GLN A 155 -14.71 2.42 21.13
N GLN A 156 -14.71 3.75 21.15
CA GLN A 156 -15.15 4.53 22.32
C GLN A 156 -16.64 4.36 22.63
N LEU A 157 -17.48 4.26 21.60
CA LEU A 157 -18.93 4.02 21.78
C LEU A 157 -19.23 2.60 22.28
N LEU A 158 -18.39 1.63 21.93
CA LEU A 158 -18.53 0.23 22.34
C LEU A 158 -17.83 -0.08 23.67
N ALA A 159 -17.03 0.85 24.20
CA ALA A 159 -16.30 0.64 25.45
C ALA A 159 -17.28 0.51 26.63
N PRO A 160 -17.11 -0.50 27.50
CA PRO A 160 -17.93 -0.61 28.70
C PRO A 160 -17.74 0.64 29.59
N PRO A 161 -18.79 1.07 30.31
CA PRO A 161 -18.69 2.22 31.20
C PRO A 161 -17.57 2.00 32.22
N LEU A 162 -16.80 3.05 32.48
CA LEU A 162 -15.75 3.00 33.50
C LEU A 162 -16.35 2.58 34.84
N PRO A 163 -15.70 1.69 35.61
CA PRO A 163 -16.16 1.36 36.94
C PRO A 163 -16.25 2.64 37.78
N PRO A 164 -17.26 2.76 38.67
CA PRO A 164 -17.39 3.91 39.54
C PRO A 164 -16.10 4.10 40.34
N LYS A 165 -15.59 5.33 40.41
CA LYS A 165 -14.44 5.66 41.24
C LYS A 165 -14.78 5.31 42.69
N GLU A 166 -14.01 4.42 43.30
CA GLU A 166 -14.07 4.20 44.75
C GLU A 166 -13.73 5.53 45.44
N VAL A 167 -14.64 5.98 46.30
CA VAL A 167 -14.53 7.20 47.12
C VAL A 167 -13.96 6.84 48.48
#